data_AF-A0A7V9IZ64-F1
#
_entry.id   AF-A0A7V9IZ64-F1
#
_cell.length_a   1.000
_cell.length_b   1.000
_cell.length_c   1.000
_cell.angle_alpha   90.00
_cell.angle_beta   90.00
_cell.angle_gamma   90.00
#
_symmetry.space_group_name_H-M   'P 1'
#
loop_
_entity.id
_entity.type
_entity.pdbx_description
1 polymer ?
#
loop_
_entity_poly.entity_id
_entity_poly.type
_entity_poly.pdbx_seq_one_letter_code
_entity_poly.pdbx_strand_id
1 'polypeptide(L)'
;MPARVGDDEVEVDLGDVDVGKPEALEIDGERLEVTPVSVGNPHAVVRREPTREELLRIGPLIENHERFPGRTNVQLVRPDGPTDLTVAVWERGAGETRSSGSSAAAAAAAAVVHGWCRSPLRVHLPGGTLDVDIREGRAIVSGPVVEIFRGETV
;
A
#
# COMPACT_ATOMS: atom_id res chain seq x y z
N MET A 1 0.01 18.84 6.11
CA MET A 1 0.98 17.75 6.31
C MET A 1 2.36 18.38 6.34
N PRO A 2 3.13 18.30 7.45
CA PRO A 2 4.50 18.79 7.46
C PRO A 2 5.43 17.71 6.87
N ALA A 3 6.01 17.98 5.70
CA ALA A 3 7.10 17.19 5.15
C ALA A 3 8.44 17.76 5.67
N ARG A 4 9.37 16.89 6.08
CA ARG A 4 10.76 17.29 6.37
C ARG A 4 11.63 16.82 5.21
N VAL A 5 12.37 17.75 4.63
CA VAL A 5 13.29 17.50 3.51
C VAL A 5 14.70 17.41 4.10
N GLY A 6 15.28 16.22 4.11
CA GLY A 6 16.74 16.04 4.14
C GLY A 6 17.26 16.09 2.70
N ASP A 7 18.54 16.38 2.50
CA ASP A 7 19.11 16.79 1.20
C ASP A 7 18.78 15.89 -0.02
N ASP A 8 18.31 14.64 0.16
CA ASP A 8 17.83 13.75 -0.92
C ASP A 8 16.60 12.87 -0.55
N GLU A 9 15.97 13.09 0.61
CA GLU A 9 14.90 12.23 1.15
C GLU A 9 13.74 13.06 1.73
N VAL A 10 12.52 12.68 1.39
CA VAL A 10 11.31 13.30 1.94
C VAL A 10 10.60 12.32 2.86
N GLU A 11 10.40 12.78 4.08
CA GLU A 11 9.56 12.13 5.08
C GLU A 11 8.17 12.76 5.07
N VAL A 12 7.13 11.93 4.95
CA VAL A 12 5.72 12.34 5.00
C VAL A 12 5.00 11.56 6.09
N ASP A 13 4.46 12.29 7.06
CA ASP A 13 3.48 11.76 8.02
C ASP A 13 2.11 11.69 7.32
N LEU A 14 1.66 10.47 7.01
CA LEU A 14 0.35 10.21 6.42
C LEU A 14 -0.78 10.21 7.47
N GLY A 15 -0.44 10.30 8.76
CA GLY A 15 -1.38 10.31 9.86
C GLY A 15 -1.81 8.91 10.27
N ASP A 16 -3.02 8.83 10.81
CA ASP A 16 -3.55 7.63 11.45
C ASP A 16 -3.88 6.55 10.41
N VAL A 17 -3.57 5.30 10.76
CA VAL A 17 -3.86 4.11 9.98
C VAL A 17 -4.74 3.16 10.78
N ASP A 18 -5.89 2.83 10.20
CA ASP A 18 -6.83 1.87 10.78
C ASP A 18 -6.78 0.56 10.00
N VAL A 19 -6.42 -0.53 10.69
CA VAL A 19 -6.36 -1.88 10.12
C VAL A 19 -7.55 -2.67 10.63
N GLY A 20 -8.48 -2.96 9.71
CA GLY A 20 -9.65 -3.77 10.01
C GLY A 20 -9.31 -5.25 10.18
N LYS A 21 -10.31 -6.04 10.59
CA LYS A 21 -10.16 -7.50 10.68
C LYS A 21 -10.09 -8.11 9.27
N PRO A 22 -9.32 -9.18 9.06
CA PRO A 22 -9.38 -9.93 7.81
C PRO A 22 -10.78 -10.45 7.53
N GLU A 23 -11.21 -10.31 6.28
CA GLU A 23 -12.50 -10.75 5.79
C GLU A 23 -12.30 -11.63 4.56
N ALA A 24 -13.09 -12.68 4.43
CA ALA A 24 -13.02 -13.54 3.27
C ALA A 24 -14.02 -13.08 2.20
N LEU A 25 -13.52 -12.73 1.01
CA LEU A 25 -14.31 -12.31 -0.15
C LEU A 25 -14.29 -13.39 -1.24
N GLU A 26 -15.38 -13.53 -1.98
CA GLU A 26 -15.41 -14.38 -3.17
C GLU A 26 -15.00 -13.57 -4.40
N ILE A 27 -13.84 -13.89 -4.96
CA ILE A 27 -13.22 -13.20 -6.10
C ILE A 27 -12.89 -14.26 -7.14
N ASP A 28 -13.47 -14.16 -8.34
CA ASP A 28 -13.17 -15.08 -9.44
C ASP A 28 -13.40 -16.57 -9.08
N GLY A 29 -14.44 -16.85 -8.28
CA GLY A 29 -14.75 -18.19 -7.78
C GLY A 29 -13.79 -18.73 -6.70
N GLU A 30 -12.85 -17.91 -6.24
CA GLU A 30 -11.91 -18.20 -5.17
C GLU A 30 -12.25 -17.40 -3.91
N ARG A 31 -12.09 -18.02 -2.73
CA ARG A 31 -12.23 -17.33 -1.45
C ARG A 31 -10.89 -16.71 -1.05
N LEU A 32 -10.78 -15.39 -1.13
CA LEU A 32 -9.59 -14.62 -0.76
C LEU A 32 -9.75 -13.93 0.58
N GLU A 33 -8.73 -14.04 1.43
CA GLU A 33 -8.66 -13.24 2.66
C GLU A 33 -8.12 -11.83 2.35
N VAL A 34 -8.93 -10.83 2.65
CA VAL A 34 -8.65 -9.42 2.39
C VAL A 34 -8.66 -8.66 3.71
N THR A 35 -7.61 -7.86 3.94
CA THR A 35 -7.52 -6.97 5.09
C THR A 35 -7.89 -5.55 4.64
N PRO A 36 -9.04 -5.00 5.08
CA PRO A 36 -9.37 -3.61 4.81
C PRO A 36 -8.50 -2.70 5.68
N VAL A 37 -7.90 -1.70 5.06
CA VAL A 37 -7.06 -0.69 5.73
C VAL A 37 -7.52 0.70 5.30
N SER A 38 -7.50 1.66 6.21
CA SER A 38 -7.74 3.07 5.91
C SER A 38 -6.53 3.90 6.32
N VAL A 39 -6.01 4.69 5.38
CA VAL A 39 -4.99 5.72 5.61
C VAL A 39 -5.53 7.13 5.29
N GLY A 40 -6.85 7.29 5.41
CA GLY A 40 -7.63 8.45 4.92
C GLY A 40 -8.40 8.15 3.63
N ASN A 41 -7.99 7.12 2.89
CA ASN A 41 -8.68 6.49 1.77
C ASN A 41 -8.68 4.96 1.93
N PRO A 42 -9.59 4.22 1.27
CA PRO A 42 -9.72 2.78 1.45
C PRO A 42 -8.66 1.97 0.68
N HIS A 43 -8.10 0.98 1.36
CA HIS A 43 -7.15 0.00 0.85
C HIS A 43 -7.61 -1.43 1.19
N ALA A 44 -7.29 -2.37 0.31
CA ALA A 44 -7.55 -3.79 0.45
C ALA A 44 -6.24 -4.55 0.27
N VAL A 45 -5.68 -5.01 1.38
CA VAL A 45 -4.40 -5.72 1.41
C VAL A 45 -4.63 -7.22 1.38
N VAL A 46 -3.98 -7.90 0.45
CA VAL A 46 -4.10 -9.35 0.25
C VAL A 46 -2.72 -9.97 0.31
N ARG A 47 -2.51 -10.92 1.23
CA ARG A 47 -1.26 -11.68 1.29
C ARG A 47 -1.23 -12.70 0.16
N ARG A 48 -0.59 -12.33 -0.94
CA ARG A 48 -0.51 -13.12 -2.17
C ARG A 48 0.73 -12.71 -2.96
N GLU A 49 1.22 -13.61 -3.80
CA GLU A 49 2.33 -13.35 -4.69
C GLU A 49 2.07 -12.09 -5.55
N PRO A 50 2.89 -11.03 -5.43
CA PRO A 50 2.67 -9.74 -6.08
C PRO A 50 3.13 -9.75 -7.55
N THR A 51 2.63 -10.71 -8.33
CA THR A 51 2.87 -10.73 -9.77
C THR A 51 1.90 -9.78 -10.48
N ARG A 52 2.36 -9.24 -11.62
CA ARG A 52 1.51 -8.44 -12.50
C ARG A 52 0.29 -9.21 -12.98
N GLU A 53 0.43 -10.49 -13.28
CA GLU A 53 -0.66 -11.36 -13.70
C GLU A 53 -1.76 -11.47 -12.63
N GLU A 54 -1.38 -11.77 -11.39
CA GLU A 54 -2.33 -11.83 -10.29
C GLU A 54 -2.98 -10.46 -10.03
N LEU A 55 -2.19 -9.39 -10.03
CA LEU A 55 -2.70 -8.04 -9.82
C LEU A 55 -3.76 -7.66 -10.87
N LEU A 56 -3.50 -7.93 -12.15
CA LEU A 56 -4.46 -7.66 -13.23
C LEU A 56 -5.71 -8.54 -13.14
N ARG A 57 -5.58 -9.76 -12.61
CA ARG A 57 -6.69 -10.69 -12.44
C ARG A 57 -7.64 -10.26 -11.31
N ILE A 58 -7.11 -9.97 -10.11
CA ILE A 58 -7.95 -9.74 -8.91
C ILE A 58 -8.11 -8.26 -8.54
N GLY A 59 -7.20 -7.38 -8.98
CA GLY A 59 -7.24 -5.94 -8.68
C GLY A 59 -8.57 -5.28 -9.07
N PRO A 60 -9.02 -5.37 -10.34
CA PRO A 60 -10.29 -4.78 -10.77
C PRO A 60 -11.51 -5.35 -10.04
N LEU A 61 -11.46 -6.65 -9.70
CA LEU A 61 -12.55 -7.35 -9.02
C LEU A 61 -12.70 -6.88 -7.58
N ILE A 62 -11.58 -6.75 -6.85
CA ILE A 62 -11.56 -6.26 -5.48
C ILE A 62 -11.87 -4.76 -5.44
N GLU A 63 -11.33 -3.96 -6.38
CA GLU A 63 -11.62 -2.52 -6.49
C GLU A 63 -13.13 -2.26 -6.53
N ASN A 64 -13.87 -3.05 -7.30
CA ASN A 64 -15.30 -2.87 -7.53
C ASN A 64 -16.19 -3.81 -6.71
N HIS A 65 -15.61 -4.55 -5.75
CA HIS A 65 -16.37 -5.48 -4.93
C HIS A 65 -17.41 -4.75 -4.07
N GLU A 66 -18.59 -5.32 -3.89
CA GLU A 66 -19.71 -4.72 -3.14
C GLU A 66 -19.34 -4.35 -1.68
N ARG A 67 -18.36 -5.05 -1.11
CA ARG A 67 -17.75 -4.75 0.19
C ARG A 67 -17.15 -3.34 0.26
N PHE A 68 -16.78 -2.76 -0.88
CA PHE A 68 -16.20 -1.42 -1.00
C PHE A 68 -17.10 -0.53 -1.88
N PRO A 69 -18.22 0.02 -1.36
CA PRO A 69 -19.15 0.83 -2.16
C PRO A 69 -18.52 2.07 -2.81
N GLY A 70 -17.49 2.63 -2.17
CA GLY A 70 -16.69 3.75 -2.69
C GLY A 70 -15.47 3.32 -3.54
N ARG A 71 -15.41 2.04 -3.91
CA ARG A 71 -14.24 1.33 -4.44
C ARG A 71 -13.04 1.39 -3.50
N THR A 72 -12.00 0.61 -3.79
CA THR A 72 -10.79 0.54 -2.95
C THR A 72 -9.53 0.45 -3.79
N ASN A 73 -8.42 0.93 -3.22
CA ASN A 73 -7.08 0.57 -3.69
C ASN A 73 -6.79 -0.88 -3.28
N VAL A 74 -5.98 -1.60 -4.05
CA VAL A 74 -5.68 -3.02 -3.81
C VAL A 74 -4.17 -3.23 -3.80
N GLN A 75 -3.68 -3.96 -2.80
CA GLN A 75 -2.27 -4.31 -2.66
C GLN A 75 -2.12 -5.82 -2.52
N LEU A 76 -1.30 -6.41 -3.38
CA LEU A 76 -0.81 -7.77 -3.19
C LEU A 76 0.53 -7.70 -2.48
N VAL A 77 0.69 -8.46 -1.40
CA VAL A 77 1.87 -8.35 -0.53
C VAL A 77 2.52 -9.70 -0.27
N ARG A 78 3.85 -9.72 -0.37
CA ARG A 78 4.70 -10.86 0.00
C ARG A 78 5.77 -10.42 0.99
N PRO A 79 5.73 -10.92 2.24
CA PRO A 79 6.82 -10.71 3.20
C PRO A 79 8.08 -11.46 2.72
N ASP A 80 9.17 -10.72 2.52
CA ASP A 80 10.47 -11.27 2.10
C ASP A 80 11.43 -11.46 3.28
N GLY A 81 11.09 -10.85 4.43
CA GLY A 81 11.86 -10.92 5.67
C GLY A 81 11.13 -10.22 6.81
N PRO A 82 11.75 -10.15 8.00
CA PRO A 82 11.14 -9.49 9.16
C PRO A 82 10.96 -7.99 8.97
N THR A 83 11.65 -7.35 8.02
CA THR A 83 11.64 -5.90 7.77
C THR A 83 11.57 -5.56 6.28
N ASP A 84 11.13 -6.52 5.44
CA ASP A 84 11.19 -6.41 3.99
C ASP A 84 9.89 -6.96 3.39
N LEU A 85 9.20 -6.15 2.58
CA LEU A 85 7.87 -6.45 2.02
C LEU A 85 7.81 -6.06 0.54
N THR A 86 7.60 -7.03 -0.35
CA THR A 86 7.32 -6.75 -1.77
C THR A 86 5.84 -6.53 -2.00
N VAL A 87 5.49 -5.49 -2.75
CA VAL A 87 4.10 -5.05 -2.99
C VAL A 87 3.84 -4.76 -4.46
N ALA A 88 2.71 -5.25 -4.98
CA ALA A 88 2.13 -4.82 -6.25
C ALA A 88 0.85 -4.02 -5.99
N VAL A 89 0.63 -2.93 -6.74
CA VAL A 89 -0.40 -1.93 -6.43
C VAL A 89 -1.36 -1.73 -7.60
N TRP A 90 -2.65 -1.85 -7.30
CA TRP A 90 -3.75 -1.44 -8.16
C TRP A 90 -4.48 -0.26 -7.51
N GLU A 91 -4.40 0.91 -8.12
CA GLU A 91 -5.03 2.14 -7.63
C GLU A 91 -6.42 2.30 -8.22
N ARG A 92 -7.37 2.66 -7.36
CA ARG A 92 -8.76 2.93 -7.69
C ARG A 92 -8.85 3.96 -8.82
N GLY A 93 -9.50 3.57 -9.92
CA GLY A 93 -9.71 4.42 -11.10
C GLY A 93 -8.47 4.67 -11.97
N ALA A 94 -7.29 4.17 -11.59
CA ALA A 94 -6.04 4.33 -12.35
C ALA A 94 -5.47 2.99 -12.85
N GLY A 95 -5.76 1.88 -12.15
CA GLY A 95 -5.24 0.55 -12.47
C GLY A 95 -3.87 0.29 -11.87
N GLU A 96 -3.06 -0.55 -12.54
CA GLU A 96 -1.70 -0.86 -12.12
C GLU A 96 -0.84 0.40 -11.98
N THR A 97 -0.24 0.60 -10.81
CA THR A 97 0.69 1.70 -10.56
C THR A 97 2.03 1.20 -10.02
N ARG A 98 3.07 1.98 -10.27
CA ARG A 98 4.44 1.59 -9.92
C ARG A 98 4.83 2.00 -8.50
N SER A 99 4.21 3.04 -7.93
CA SER A 99 4.50 3.51 -6.58
C SER A 99 3.34 4.34 -6.05
N SER A 100 3.06 4.22 -4.76
CA SER A 100 2.08 5.03 -4.03
C SER A 100 2.38 4.97 -2.54
N GLY A 101 2.62 6.13 -1.91
CA GLY A 101 2.96 6.22 -0.49
C GLY A 101 1.83 5.73 0.42
N SER A 102 0.57 6.05 0.09
CA SER A 102 -0.61 5.55 0.79
C SER A 102 -0.73 4.02 0.71
N SER A 103 -0.49 3.44 -0.46
CA SER A 103 -0.50 1.98 -0.66
C SER A 103 0.64 1.29 0.09
N ALA A 104 1.83 1.91 0.14
CA ALA A 104 2.95 1.40 0.93
C ALA A 104 2.64 1.42 2.44
N ALA A 105 2.06 2.51 2.95
CA ALA A 105 1.62 2.62 4.33
C ALA A 105 0.54 1.59 4.71
N ALA A 106 -0.46 1.41 3.85
CA ALA A 106 -1.51 0.43 4.08
C ALA A 106 -0.97 -1.01 4.13
N ALA A 107 -0.10 -1.37 3.17
CA ALA A 107 0.55 -2.68 3.12
C ALA A 107 1.46 -2.93 4.34
N ALA A 108 2.25 -1.93 4.73
CA ALA A 108 3.11 -1.97 5.91
C ALA A 108 2.31 -2.16 7.21
N ALA A 109 1.26 -1.37 7.41
CA ALA A 109 0.41 -1.46 8.59
C ALA A 109 -0.25 -2.84 8.72
N ALA A 110 -0.81 -3.37 7.63
CA ALA A 110 -1.36 -4.73 7.62
C ALA A 110 -0.29 -5.77 7.95
N ALA A 111 0.90 -5.69 7.34
CA ALA A 111 1.99 -6.62 7.60
C ALA A 111 2.45 -6.61 9.07
N VAL A 112 2.48 -5.43 9.71
CA VAL A 112 2.83 -5.28 11.13
C VAL A 112 1.74 -5.85 12.04
N VAL A 113 0.47 -5.49 11.79
CA VAL A 113 -0.67 -5.97 12.60
C VAL A 113 -0.83 -7.49 12.53
N HIS A 114 -0.59 -8.09 11.36
CA HIS A 114 -0.64 -9.53 11.18
C HIS A 114 0.65 -10.27 11.58
N GLY A 115 1.68 -9.55 12.03
CA GLY A 115 2.96 -10.13 12.44
C GLY A 115 3.78 -10.74 11.29
N TRP A 116 3.52 -10.34 10.05
CA TRP A 116 4.28 -10.77 8.88
C TRP A 116 5.64 -10.07 8.80
N CYS A 117 5.68 -8.80 9.20
CA CYS A 117 6.87 -7.97 9.30
C CYS A 117 6.85 -7.19 10.63
N ARG A 118 7.95 -6.48 10.90
CA ARG A 118 8.14 -5.60 12.06
C ARG A 118 8.47 -4.21 11.55
N SER A 119 7.97 -3.20 12.24
CA SER A 119 8.30 -1.81 11.93
C SER A 119 9.62 -1.37 12.58
N PRO A 120 10.41 -0.48 11.94
CA PRO A 120 10.25 0.01 10.56
C PRO A 120 10.58 -1.09 9.53
N LEU A 121 9.98 -0.99 8.34
CA LEU A 121 10.19 -1.94 7.24
C LEU A 121 10.36 -1.24 5.90
N ARG A 122 11.11 -1.89 5.00
CA ARG A 122 11.26 -1.51 3.61
C ARG A 122 10.16 -2.12 2.78
N VAL A 123 9.45 -1.27 2.04
CA VAL A 123 8.38 -1.66 1.10
C VAL A 123 8.92 -1.54 -0.32
N HIS A 124 9.08 -2.68 -0.99
CA HIS A 124 9.57 -2.77 -2.35
C HIS A 124 8.40 -2.71 -3.34
N LEU A 125 8.33 -1.63 -4.11
CA LEU A 125 7.34 -1.42 -5.17
C LEU A 125 8.03 -1.49 -6.55
N PRO A 126 7.28 -1.69 -7.65
CA PRO A 126 7.85 -1.70 -9.00
C PRO A 126 8.56 -0.39 -9.42
N GLY A 127 8.27 0.71 -8.73
CA GLY A 127 8.82 2.04 -8.97
C GLY A 127 9.98 2.43 -8.04
N GLY A 128 10.28 1.63 -7.01
CA GLY A 128 11.30 1.95 -6.02
C GLY A 128 11.01 1.34 -4.66
N THR A 129 11.89 1.60 -3.69
CA THR A 129 11.70 1.20 -2.30
C THR A 129 11.33 2.41 -1.45
N LEU A 130 10.38 2.24 -0.55
CA LEU A 130 10.02 3.23 0.47
C LEU A 130 10.29 2.63 1.85
N ASP A 131 10.81 3.45 2.76
CA ASP A 131 10.93 3.11 4.17
C ASP A 131 9.64 3.53 4.87
N VAL A 132 9.01 2.59 5.57
CA VAL A 132 7.74 2.82 6.26
C VAL A 132 7.88 2.51 7.73
N ASP A 133 7.45 3.46 8.54
CA ASP A 133 7.53 3.41 9.98
C ASP A 133 6.12 3.55 10.56
N ILE A 134 5.68 2.52 11.28
CA ILE A 134 4.36 2.39 11.86
C ILE A 134 4.52 2.54 13.36
N ARG A 135 4.17 3.71 13.89
CA ARG A 135 4.32 4.05 15.31
C ARG A 135 3.02 4.62 15.83
N GLU A 136 2.55 4.09 16.96
CA GLU A 136 1.36 4.61 17.66
C GLU A 136 0.11 4.69 16.76
N GLY A 137 -0.05 3.75 15.82
CA GLY A 137 -1.16 3.74 14.87
C GLY A 137 -1.03 4.75 13.73
N ARG A 138 0.15 5.34 13.53
CA ARG A 138 0.45 6.29 12.44
C ARG A 138 1.48 5.73 11.49
N ALA A 139 1.40 6.17 10.23
CA ALA A 139 2.38 5.81 9.21
C ALA A 139 3.21 7.03 8.79
N ILE A 140 4.52 6.90 8.97
CA ILE A 140 5.53 7.79 8.42
C ILE A 140 6.17 7.07 7.24
N VAL A 141 6.18 7.73 6.08
CA VAL A 141 6.75 7.18 4.85
C VAL A 141 7.91 8.06 4.42
N SER A 142 9.06 7.44 4.20
CA SER A 142 10.27 8.08 3.70
C SER A 142 10.71 7.42 2.40
N GLY A 143 11.27 8.22 1.49
CA GLY A 143 11.80 7.70 0.24
C GLY A 143 12.55 8.73 -0.57
N PRO A 144 13.29 8.27 -1.58
CA PRO A 144 14.09 9.13 -2.43
C PRO A 144 13.18 10.07 -3.23
N VAL A 145 13.50 11.36 -3.20
CA VAL A 145 12.86 12.33 -4.10
C VAL A 145 13.63 12.37 -5.40
N VAL A 146 12.95 12.14 -6.51
CA VAL A 146 13.47 12.52 -7.82
C VAL A 146 12.55 13.62 -8.34
N GLU A 147 13.07 14.84 -8.48
CA GLU A 147 12.38 15.92 -9.19
C GLU A 147 12.22 15.50 -10.67
N ILE A 148 11.02 15.08 -11.05
CA ILE A 148 10.75 14.58 -12.42
C ILE A 148 10.16 15.65 -13.35
N PHE A 149 9.73 16.80 -12.83
CA PHE A 149 9.13 17.87 -13.64
C PHE A 149 9.08 19.22 -12.90
N ARG A 150 9.51 20.29 -13.56
CA ARG A 150 9.26 21.69 -13.18
C ARG A 150 8.47 22.37 -14.30
N GLY A 151 7.23 22.73 -14.03
CA GLY A 151 6.37 23.45 -14.98
C GLY A 151 6.12 24.88 -14.52
N GLU A 152 6.45 25.85 -15.36
CA GLU A 152 5.86 27.20 -15.30
C GLU A 152 4.58 27.18 -16.15
N THR A 153 3.46 27.59 -15.55
CA THR A 153 2.23 27.84 -16.30
C THR A 153 2.22 29.31 -16.67
N VAL A 154 2.29 29.61 -17.97
CA VAL A 154 2.15 30.96 -18.54
C VAL A 154 0.69 31.40 -18.62
#